data_AF-A0A3S1DVS5-F1
#
_entry.id   AF-A0A3S1DVS5-F1
#
_cell.length_a   1.000
_cell.length_b   1.000
_cell.length_c   1.000
_cell.angle_alpha   90.00
_cell.angle_beta   90.00
_cell.angle_gamma   90.00
#
_symmetry.space_group_name_H-M   'P 1'
#
loop_
_entity.id
_entity.type
_entity.pdbx_description
1 polymer ?
#
loop_
_entity_poly.entity_id
_entity_poly.type
_entity_poly.pdbx_seq_one_letter_code
_entity_poly.pdbx_strand_id
1 'polypeptide(L)'
;KHGKSYVNQVFVGYAGGGARHGFDGWLTYCGPANAGLIQLDSVEVDESMYPIVIERRGVLPGSQGFGEFEGAPATGGVFYPLDHDMTIVYAADGTSFPPRGVLGGGDGKESETIKLRAGEKIVLPAFSEETIEDGARIEFTACGGGGYGDPLKRDPKRVAATVNRGWLSREDAETVYKVVLTDADEPGLLKVDEARTAALRAV
;
A
#
# COMPACT_ATOMS: atom_id res chain seq x y z
N LYS A 1 -4.54 11.72 26.95
CA LYS A 1 -4.32 13.20 26.92
C LYS A 1 -4.76 13.82 28.25
N HIS A 2 -3.95 14.68 28.88
CA HIS A 2 -4.25 15.31 30.19
C HIS A 2 -4.59 14.32 31.33
N GLY A 3 -3.90 13.18 31.40
CA GLY A 3 -4.08 12.18 32.47
C GLY A 3 -5.38 11.37 32.42
N LYS A 4 -6.17 11.49 31.35
CA LYS A 4 -7.39 10.67 31.15
C LYS A 4 -7.07 9.40 30.37
N SER A 5 -7.68 8.29 30.78
CA SER A 5 -7.75 7.05 30.01
C SER A 5 -8.52 7.26 28.71
N TYR A 6 -8.16 6.50 27.68
CA TYR A 6 -8.80 6.54 26.37
C TYR A 6 -8.88 5.14 25.79
N VAL A 7 -9.91 4.90 24.97
CA VAL A 7 -10.07 3.73 24.11
C VAL A 7 -10.71 4.26 22.83
N ASN A 8 -10.13 3.92 21.68
CA ASN A 8 -10.71 4.28 20.39
C ASN A 8 -10.36 3.20 19.35
N GLN A 9 -11.13 3.16 18.27
CA GLN A 9 -10.80 2.43 17.06
C GLN A 9 -10.34 3.43 16.00
N VAL A 10 -9.12 3.25 15.49
CA VAL A 10 -8.54 4.13 14.47
C VAL A 10 -8.23 3.35 13.20
N PHE A 11 -8.46 3.97 12.05
CA PHE A 11 -8.16 3.44 10.72
C PHE A 11 -7.00 4.20 10.11
N VAL A 12 -5.79 3.69 10.34
CA VAL A 12 -4.54 4.29 9.85
C VAL A 12 -4.11 3.79 8.46
N GLY A 13 -4.79 2.79 7.89
CA GLY A 13 -4.49 2.28 6.55
C GLY A 13 -5.58 1.39 6.00
N TYR A 14 -5.49 1.09 4.70
CA TYR A 14 -6.42 0.25 3.96
C TYR A 14 -5.76 -0.79 3.11
N ALA A 15 -6.40 -1.96 3.06
CA ALA A 15 -6.12 -2.94 2.03
C ALA A 15 -6.53 -2.41 0.66
N GLY A 16 -5.66 -2.64 -0.33
CA GLY A 16 -5.90 -2.29 -1.72
C GLY A 16 -6.99 -3.15 -2.35
N GLY A 17 -7.85 -2.53 -3.16
CA GLY A 17 -8.84 -3.26 -3.95
C GLY A 17 -8.21 -4.08 -5.05
N GLY A 18 -8.74 -5.28 -5.31
CA GLY A 18 -8.35 -6.09 -6.46
C GLY A 18 -8.80 -5.46 -7.78
N ALA A 19 -8.05 -5.72 -8.84
CA ALA A 19 -8.41 -5.33 -10.19
C ALA A 19 -9.60 -6.15 -10.72
N ARG A 20 -10.30 -5.61 -11.71
CA ARG A 20 -11.33 -6.31 -12.48
C ARG A 20 -11.13 -6.04 -13.97
N HIS A 21 -11.76 -6.85 -14.81
CA HIS A 21 -11.79 -6.58 -16.23
C HIS A 21 -12.27 -5.15 -16.52
N GLY A 22 -11.43 -4.34 -17.16
CA GLY A 22 -11.70 -2.94 -17.50
C GLY A 22 -11.23 -1.90 -16.48
N PHE A 23 -10.89 -2.27 -15.24
CA PHE A 23 -10.64 -1.29 -14.17
C PHE A 23 -9.53 -1.73 -13.21
N ASP A 24 -8.62 -0.80 -12.91
CA ASP A 24 -7.64 -0.98 -11.84
C ASP A 24 -8.34 -1.00 -10.46
N GLY A 25 -7.66 -1.58 -9.49
CA GLY A 25 -8.11 -1.66 -8.11
C GLY A 25 -8.21 -0.28 -7.43
N TRP A 26 -9.13 -0.17 -6.48
CA TRP A 26 -9.35 1.07 -5.74
C TRP A 26 -8.45 1.13 -4.49
N LEU A 27 -7.63 2.18 -4.39
CA LEU A 27 -6.74 2.40 -3.23
C LEU A 27 -7.48 2.43 -1.89
N THR A 28 -8.66 3.04 -1.84
CA THR A 28 -9.45 3.18 -0.60
C THR A 28 -10.54 2.12 -0.49
N TYR A 29 -10.30 0.92 -1.00
CA TYR A 29 -11.27 -0.17 -0.98
C TYR A 29 -11.55 -0.69 0.44
N CYS A 30 -10.52 -0.80 1.28
CA CYS A 30 -10.54 -1.35 2.65
C CYS A 30 -10.92 -2.83 2.73
N GLY A 31 -12.10 -3.22 2.25
CA GLY A 31 -12.57 -4.60 2.31
C GLY A 31 -14.02 -4.76 1.83
N PRO A 32 -14.40 -5.97 1.36
CA PRO A 32 -15.75 -6.24 0.87
C PRO A 32 -16.82 -6.22 1.97
N ALA A 33 -16.44 -6.55 3.21
CA ALA A 33 -17.37 -6.73 4.33
C ALA A 33 -17.85 -5.42 4.97
N ASN A 34 -17.39 -4.28 4.46
CA ASN A 34 -17.50 -2.99 5.12
C ASN A 34 -18.48 -2.05 4.39
N ALA A 35 -19.08 -2.51 3.28
CA ALA A 35 -20.04 -1.77 2.45
C ALA A 35 -19.59 -0.35 2.04
N GLY A 36 -18.27 -0.10 2.00
CA GLY A 36 -17.70 1.22 1.72
C GLY A 36 -17.93 2.27 2.82
N LEU A 37 -18.29 1.85 4.04
CA LEU A 37 -18.64 2.75 5.15
C LEU A 37 -17.47 3.06 6.09
N ILE A 38 -16.39 2.28 6.02
CA ILE A 38 -15.17 2.63 6.76
C ILE A 38 -14.51 3.79 6.06
N GLN A 39 -14.13 4.82 6.84
CA GLN A 39 -13.40 5.99 6.38
C GLN A 39 -12.01 6.03 7.02
N LEU A 40 -11.06 6.58 6.28
CA LEU A 40 -9.68 6.67 6.72
C LEU A 40 -9.59 7.88 7.63
N ASP A 41 -9.04 7.72 8.82
CA ASP A 41 -9.07 8.80 9.79
C ASP A 41 -8.14 9.94 9.37
N SER A 42 -8.51 11.15 9.78
CA SER A 42 -7.65 12.31 9.62
C SER A 42 -6.54 12.25 10.65
N VAL A 43 -5.29 12.25 10.19
CA VAL A 43 -4.10 12.27 11.07
C VAL A 43 -4.19 13.42 12.07
N GLU A 44 -4.55 14.62 11.61
CA GLU A 44 -4.65 15.79 12.47
C GLU A 44 -5.72 15.62 13.57
N VAL A 45 -6.82 14.94 13.25
CA VAL A 45 -7.88 14.68 14.22
C VAL A 45 -7.41 13.66 15.25
N ASP A 46 -6.81 12.56 14.82
CA ASP A 46 -6.30 11.50 15.70
C ASP A 46 -5.25 12.04 16.67
N GLU A 47 -4.24 12.75 16.18
CA GLU A 47 -3.17 13.34 17.00
C GLU A 47 -3.68 14.50 17.89
N SER A 48 -4.75 15.20 17.46
CA SER A 48 -5.37 16.22 18.30
C SER A 48 -6.17 15.63 19.46
N MET A 49 -6.76 14.45 19.31
CA MET A 49 -7.62 13.84 20.32
C MET A 49 -6.87 12.89 21.25
N TYR A 50 -5.90 12.15 20.70
CA TYR A 50 -5.21 11.07 21.39
C TYR A 50 -3.70 11.32 21.40
N PRO A 51 -2.97 10.83 22.42
CA PRO A 51 -1.52 10.94 22.49
C PRO A 51 -0.81 9.95 21.54
N ILE A 52 -1.27 9.84 20.29
CA ILE A 52 -0.67 9.03 19.24
C ILE A 52 -0.01 9.97 18.23
N VAL A 53 1.08 9.53 17.59
CA VAL A 53 1.71 10.20 16.46
C VAL A 53 1.74 9.26 15.28
N ILE A 54 1.31 9.72 14.11
CA ILE A 54 1.39 9.02 12.83
C ILE A 54 2.55 9.66 12.06
N GLU A 55 3.74 9.11 12.23
CA GLU A 55 4.99 9.61 11.63
C GLU A 55 4.93 9.63 10.10
N ARG A 56 4.34 8.59 9.50
CA ARG A 56 4.08 8.54 8.07
C ARG A 56 2.89 7.65 7.77
N ARG A 57 2.19 7.99 6.69
CA ARG A 57 1.14 7.18 6.07
C ARG A 57 1.16 7.43 4.57
N GLY A 58 1.21 6.39 3.76
CA GLY A 58 1.28 6.54 2.32
C GLY A 58 1.13 5.24 1.54
N VAL A 59 1.25 5.37 0.23
CA VAL A 59 1.29 4.25 -0.71
C VAL A 59 2.67 3.61 -0.67
N LEU A 60 2.72 2.28 -0.66
CA LEU A 60 3.96 1.52 -0.84
C LEU A 60 4.14 1.20 -2.33
N PRO A 61 5.10 1.81 -3.04
CA PRO A 61 5.27 1.58 -4.48
C PRO A 61 5.63 0.12 -4.78
N GLY A 62 5.18 -0.39 -5.93
CA GLY A 62 5.51 -1.74 -6.40
C GLY A 62 4.87 -2.88 -5.60
N SER A 63 3.84 -2.57 -4.81
CA SER A 63 3.14 -3.53 -3.95
C SER A 63 1.80 -4.01 -4.50
N GLN A 64 1.35 -3.44 -5.63
CA GLN A 64 0.15 -3.87 -6.33
C GLN A 64 0.36 -5.19 -7.05
N GLY A 65 -0.72 -5.96 -7.20
CA GLY A 65 -0.75 -7.06 -8.16
C GLY A 65 -0.71 -6.52 -9.58
N PHE A 66 0.38 -6.81 -10.29
CA PHE A 66 0.58 -6.36 -11.67
C PHE A 66 -0.33 -7.11 -12.65
N GLY A 67 -0.88 -6.42 -13.63
CA GLY A 67 -1.73 -7.03 -14.66
C GLY A 67 -2.05 -6.06 -15.78
N GLU A 68 -2.85 -6.51 -16.76
CA GLU A 68 -3.49 -5.62 -17.74
C GLU A 68 -4.22 -4.48 -16.99
N PHE A 69 -4.93 -4.88 -15.93
CA PHE A 69 -5.43 -3.98 -14.89
C PHE A 69 -4.70 -4.26 -13.58
N GLU A 70 -4.17 -3.21 -12.97
CA GLU A 70 -3.39 -3.29 -11.73
C GLU A 70 -4.33 -3.40 -10.54
N GLY A 71 -3.98 -4.24 -9.55
CA GLY A 71 -4.54 -4.09 -8.22
C GLY A 71 -4.18 -2.72 -7.64
N ALA A 72 -4.87 -2.30 -6.58
CA ALA A 72 -4.39 -1.12 -5.86
C ALA A 72 -3.10 -1.45 -5.09
N PRO A 73 -2.16 -0.52 -4.97
CA PRO A 73 -0.99 -0.74 -4.13
C PRO A 73 -1.38 -0.82 -2.66
N ALA A 74 -0.54 -1.48 -1.86
CA ALA A 74 -0.58 -1.45 -0.41
C ALA A 74 -0.45 -0.01 0.11
N THR A 75 -1.08 0.22 1.27
CA THR A 75 -0.80 1.40 2.09
C THR A 75 -0.06 0.98 3.34
N GLY A 76 0.79 1.87 3.85
CA GLY A 76 1.56 1.59 5.04
C GLY A 76 2.04 2.86 5.71
N GLY A 77 2.61 2.68 6.89
CA GLY A 77 2.96 3.81 7.72
C GLY A 77 3.70 3.41 8.99
N VAL A 78 3.93 4.41 9.82
CA VAL A 78 4.53 4.27 11.14
C VAL A 78 3.72 5.10 12.12
N PHE A 79 3.41 4.52 13.29
CA PHE A 79 2.82 5.26 14.39
C PHE A 79 3.39 4.82 15.74
N TYR A 80 3.27 5.68 16.74
CA TYR A 80 3.75 5.45 18.10
C TYR A 80 3.02 6.32 19.14
N PRO A 81 3.06 5.97 20.43
CA PRO A 81 2.54 6.81 21.49
C PRO A 81 3.47 7.96 21.87
N LEU A 82 2.91 9.07 22.35
CA LEU A 82 3.65 10.22 22.84
C LEU A 82 3.84 10.16 24.36
N ASP A 83 5.08 9.96 24.83
CA ASP A 83 5.49 10.03 26.24
C ASP A 83 4.75 9.05 27.19
N HIS A 84 4.30 7.90 26.69
CA HIS A 84 3.66 6.84 27.49
C HIS A 84 3.62 5.50 26.74
N ASP A 85 3.28 4.43 27.44
CA ASP A 85 2.98 3.15 26.83
C ASP A 85 1.53 3.12 26.28
N MET A 86 1.33 2.55 25.10
CA MET A 86 0.01 2.40 24.48
C MET A 86 -0.24 0.96 24.05
N THR A 87 -1.35 0.39 24.49
CA THR A 87 -1.81 -0.92 24.03
C THR A 87 -2.60 -0.78 22.74
N ILE A 88 -2.28 -1.60 21.75
CA ILE A 88 -3.05 -1.76 20.53
C ILE A 88 -3.62 -3.18 20.45
N VAL A 89 -4.81 -3.30 19.87
CA VAL A 89 -5.38 -4.58 19.44
C VAL A 89 -5.71 -4.42 17.97
N TYR A 90 -5.18 -5.30 17.13
CA TYR A 90 -5.36 -5.17 15.69
C TYR A 90 -5.65 -6.52 15.01
N ALA A 91 -6.27 -6.41 13.85
CA ALA A 91 -6.54 -7.49 12.92
C ALA A 91 -6.01 -7.08 11.55
N ALA A 92 -4.88 -7.66 11.15
CA ALA A 92 -4.18 -7.40 9.90
C ALA A 92 -4.12 -8.68 9.06
N ASP A 93 -5.26 -9.07 8.49
CA ASP A 93 -5.37 -10.27 7.64
C ASP A 93 -4.59 -10.09 6.31
N GLY A 94 -4.33 -11.20 5.61
CA GLY A 94 -3.58 -11.21 4.35
C GLY A 94 -2.07 -11.32 4.50
N THR A 95 -1.57 -11.77 5.67
CA THR A 95 -0.14 -12.09 5.89
C THR A 95 0.26 -13.43 5.28
N SER A 96 -0.57 -14.48 5.44
CA SER A 96 -0.28 -15.83 4.91
C SER A 96 -0.91 -16.10 3.54
N PHE A 97 -2.02 -15.42 3.24
CA PHE A 97 -2.77 -15.58 2.00
C PHE A 97 -3.06 -14.20 1.42
N PRO A 98 -2.07 -13.56 0.76
CA PRO A 98 -2.27 -12.24 0.18
C PRO A 98 -3.30 -12.27 -0.97
N PRO A 99 -3.88 -11.10 -1.32
CA PRO A 99 -4.84 -11.01 -2.41
C PRO A 99 -4.27 -11.52 -3.74
N ARG A 100 -4.93 -12.53 -4.30
CA ARG A 100 -4.46 -13.22 -5.49
C ARG A 100 -4.81 -12.48 -6.77
N GLY A 101 -3.88 -12.49 -7.71
CA GLY A 101 -4.14 -12.10 -9.09
C GLY A 101 -4.97 -13.16 -9.83
N VAL A 102 -5.59 -12.74 -10.94
CA VAL A 102 -6.45 -13.59 -11.75
C VAL A 102 -6.12 -13.46 -13.24
N LEU A 103 -6.33 -14.55 -13.99
CA LEU A 103 -6.21 -14.58 -15.46
C LEU A 103 -4.86 -14.07 -15.99
N GLY A 104 -3.77 -14.34 -15.28
CA GLY A 104 -2.42 -13.89 -15.62
C GLY A 104 -1.94 -12.65 -14.88
N GLY A 105 -2.80 -12.04 -14.05
CA GLY A 105 -2.37 -11.00 -13.11
C GLY A 105 -1.59 -11.59 -11.93
N GLY A 106 -0.66 -10.80 -11.40
CA GLY A 106 0.13 -11.10 -10.22
C GLY A 106 -0.60 -10.83 -8.91
N ASP A 107 -0.11 -11.44 -7.85
CA ASP A 107 -0.64 -11.28 -6.49
C ASP A 107 -0.24 -9.91 -5.92
N GLY A 108 -1.10 -9.34 -5.08
CA GLY A 108 -0.77 -8.15 -4.30
C GLY A 108 0.18 -8.49 -3.16
N LYS A 109 0.94 -7.49 -2.69
CA LYS A 109 1.84 -7.69 -1.55
C LYS A 109 1.07 -8.02 -0.27
N GLU A 110 1.66 -8.86 0.56
CA GLU A 110 1.13 -9.26 1.86
C GLU A 110 1.05 -8.10 2.86
N SER A 111 0.18 -8.28 3.86
CA SER A 111 0.14 -7.44 5.05
C SER A 111 1.36 -7.74 5.93
N GLU A 112 1.88 -6.74 6.64
CA GLU A 112 2.96 -6.93 7.59
C GLU A 112 2.84 -5.92 8.74
N THR A 113 3.09 -6.37 9.97
CA THR A 113 3.17 -5.51 11.14
C THR A 113 4.48 -5.77 11.88
N ILE A 114 5.27 -4.72 12.06
CA ILE A 114 6.58 -4.79 12.69
C ILE A 114 6.62 -3.84 13.88
N LYS A 115 7.01 -4.36 15.04
CA LYS A 115 7.39 -3.53 16.19
C LYS A 115 8.87 -3.20 16.10
N LEU A 116 9.19 -1.91 16.15
CA LEU A 116 10.55 -1.40 16.18
C LEU A 116 10.86 -0.89 17.59
N ARG A 117 11.87 -1.47 18.25
CA ARG A 117 12.26 -1.08 19.61
C ARG A 117 13.77 -1.15 19.77
N ALA A 118 14.41 -0.06 20.20
CA ALA A 118 15.86 0.00 20.45
C ALA A 118 16.74 -0.54 19.29
N GLY A 119 16.31 -0.34 18.04
CA GLY A 119 17.00 -0.83 16.85
C GLY A 119 16.67 -2.27 16.44
N GLU A 120 15.88 -2.99 17.23
CA GLU A 120 15.36 -4.32 16.91
C GLU A 120 14.07 -4.22 16.07
N LYS A 121 13.92 -5.17 15.13
CA LYS A 121 12.69 -5.37 14.36
C LYS A 121 12.04 -6.69 14.77
N ILE A 122 10.82 -6.62 15.26
CA ILE A 122 10.04 -7.79 15.69
C ILE A 122 8.82 -7.88 14.77
N VAL A 123 8.78 -8.91 13.93
CA VAL A 123 7.59 -9.21 13.11
C VAL A 123 6.51 -9.76 14.03
N LEU A 124 5.35 -9.13 14.01
CA LEU A 124 4.23 -9.48 14.89
C LEU A 124 3.21 -10.36 14.17
N PRO A 125 2.41 -11.15 14.91
CA PRO A 125 1.31 -11.92 14.32
C PRO A 125 0.27 -11.03 13.62
N ALA A 126 -0.52 -11.64 12.72
CA ALA A 126 -1.60 -10.94 12.02
C ALA A 126 -2.70 -10.41 12.95
N PHE A 127 -2.92 -11.08 14.08
CA PHE A 127 -3.88 -10.70 15.10
C PHE A 127 -3.14 -10.71 16.43
N SER A 128 -3.03 -9.55 17.08
CA SER A 128 -2.34 -9.47 18.37
C SER A 128 -2.86 -8.31 19.21
N GLU A 129 -2.68 -8.46 20.52
CA GLU A 129 -2.69 -7.38 21.48
C GLU A 129 -1.23 -7.07 21.84
N GLU A 130 -0.78 -5.86 21.56
CA GLU A 130 0.60 -5.45 21.74
C GLU A 130 0.67 -4.17 22.56
N THR A 131 1.61 -4.12 23.50
CA THR A 131 1.98 -2.86 24.15
C THR A 131 3.12 -2.22 23.37
N ILE A 132 2.92 -1.00 22.91
CA ILE A 132 3.96 -0.15 22.35
C ILE A 132 4.52 0.65 23.52
N GLU A 133 5.72 0.29 23.95
CA GLU A 133 6.40 1.03 25.03
C GLU A 133 6.80 2.42 24.53
N ASP A 134 6.98 3.36 25.46
CA ASP A 134 7.56 4.67 25.14
C ASP A 134 8.91 4.50 24.40
N GLY A 135 9.06 5.25 23.29
CA GLY A 135 10.19 5.14 22.37
C GLY A 135 10.17 3.93 21.40
N ALA A 136 9.18 3.03 21.48
CA ALA A 136 8.91 2.03 20.46
C ALA A 136 7.90 2.54 19.42
N ARG A 137 7.85 1.89 18.25
CA ARG A 137 6.92 2.23 17.17
C ARG A 137 6.42 1.01 16.42
N ILE A 138 5.27 1.15 15.79
CA ILE A 138 4.70 0.14 14.90
C ILE A 138 4.84 0.63 13.47
N GLU A 139 5.51 -0.17 12.65
CA GLU A 139 5.46 -0.08 11.20
C GLU A 139 4.38 -1.04 10.71
N PHE A 140 3.39 -0.51 9.99
CA PHE A 140 2.28 -1.30 9.46
C PHE A 140 2.24 -1.20 7.94
N THR A 141 1.90 -2.32 7.30
CA THR A 141 1.62 -2.41 5.87
C THR A 141 0.35 -3.23 5.70
N ALA A 142 -0.67 -2.61 5.09
CA ALA A 142 -1.85 -3.33 4.63
C ALA A 142 -1.56 -4.03 3.29
N CYS A 143 -2.27 -5.10 2.97
CA CYS A 143 -2.03 -5.80 1.71
C CYS A 143 -2.42 -4.96 0.47
N GLY A 144 -1.72 -5.19 -0.63
CA GLY A 144 -2.11 -4.69 -1.95
C GLY A 144 -3.26 -5.51 -2.54
N GLY A 145 -3.87 -5.02 -3.62
CA GLY A 145 -4.87 -5.76 -4.38
C GLY A 145 -4.24 -6.68 -5.42
N GLY A 146 -4.90 -7.80 -5.74
CA GLY A 146 -4.50 -8.68 -6.83
C GLY A 146 -4.75 -8.07 -8.21
N GLY A 147 -3.88 -8.37 -9.18
CA GLY A 147 -3.95 -7.90 -10.56
C GLY A 147 -4.90 -8.73 -11.43
N TYR A 148 -5.27 -8.18 -12.59
CA TYR A 148 -6.11 -8.86 -13.56
C TYR A 148 -5.45 -8.86 -14.94
N GLY A 149 -5.36 -10.03 -15.57
CA GLY A 149 -4.89 -10.16 -16.94
C GLY A 149 -3.38 -10.06 -17.09
N ASP A 150 -2.89 -10.39 -18.28
CA ASP A 150 -1.46 -10.34 -18.63
C ASP A 150 -0.93 -8.89 -18.59
N PRO A 151 0.11 -8.58 -17.78
CA PRO A 151 0.77 -7.27 -17.76
C PRO A 151 1.17 -6.74 -19.13
N LEU A 152 1.54 -7.60 -20.08
CA LEU A 152 1.95 -7.18 -21.43
C LEU A 152 0.81 -6.54 -22.24
N LYS A 153 -0.44 -6.78 -21.83
CA LYS A 153 -1.64 -6.15 -22.43
C LYS A 153 -1.94 -4.78 -21.86
N ARG A 154 -1.30 -4.37 -20.75
CA ARG A 154 -1.51 -3.04 -20.17
C ARG A 154 -1.07 -1.97 -21.15
N ASP A 155 -1.91 -0.94 -21.33
CA ASP A 155 -1.59 0.26 -22.10
C ASP A 155 -0.32 0.92 -21.54
N PRO A 156 0.75 1.07 -22.35
CA PRO A 156 1.99 1.72 -21.92
C PRO A 156 1.80 3.10 -21.32
N LYS A 157 0.80 3.87 -21.79
CA LYS A 157 0.52 5.22 -21.24
C LYS A 157 -0.01 5.15 -19.81
N ARG A 158 -0.76 4.09 -19.48
CA ARG A 158 -1.20 3.84 -18.09
C ARG A 158 -0.03 3.44 -17.21
N VAL A 159 0.93 2.68 -17.73
CA VAL A 159 2.18 2.37 -17.00
C VAL A 159 2.96 3.66 -16.69
N ALA A 160 3.15 4.53 -17.68
CA ALA A 160 3.79 5.83 -17.45
C ALA A 160 3.05 6.67 -16.40
N ALA A 161 1.71 6.69 -16.43
CA ALA A 161 0.91 7.38 -15.43
C ALA A 161 1.10 6.78 -14.02
N THR A 162 1.18 5.45 -13.87
CA THR A 162 1.47 4.80 -12.59
C THR A 162 2.86 5.17 -12.06
N VAL A 163 3.88 5.23 -12.92
CA VAL A 163 5.23 5.65 -12.52
C VAL A 163 5.25 7.13 -12.12
N ASN A 164 4.57 8.01 -12.86
CA ASN A 164 4.47 9.44 -12.53
C ASN A 164 3.72 9.71 -11.22
N ARG A 165 2.85 8.79 -10.77
CA ARG A 165 2.23 8.84 -9.44
C ARG A 165 3.16 8.39 -8.31
N GLY A 166 4.34 7.86 -8.66
CA GLY A 166 5.27 7.25 -7.72
C GLY A 166 4.79 5.88 -7.20
N TRP A 167 3.84 5.22 -7.86
CA TRP A 167 3.30 3.93 -7.42
C TRP A 167 4.04 2.74 -8.03
N LEU A 168 4.85 2.98 -9.04
CA LEU A 168 5.63 1.97 -9.77
C LEU A 168 7.00 2.58 -10.09
N SER A 169 8.06 1.78 -10.02
CA SER A 169 9.39 2.25 -10.43
C SER A 169 9.55 2.21 -11.95
N ARG A 170 10.53 2.94 -12.49
CA ARG A 170 10.91 2.81 -13.91
C ARG A 170 11.40 1.39 -14.23
N GLU A 171 12.06 0.74 -13.27
CA GLU A 171 12.58 -0.62 -13.41
C GLU A 171 11.44 -1.63 -13.52
N ASP A 172 10.41 -1.52 -12.67
CA ASP A 172 9.22 -2.38 -12.74
C ASP A 172 8.44 -2.16 -14.05
N ALA A 173 8.36 -0.91 -14.52
CA ALA A 173 7.75 -0.60 -15.83
C ALA A 173 8.43 -1.37 -16.98
N GLU A 174 9.76 -1.42 -17.00
CA GLU A 174 10.52 -2.13 -18.03
C GLU A 174 10.50 -3.65 -17.82
N THR A 175 10.66 -4.13 -16.58
CA THR A 175 10.78 -5.56 -16.30
C THR A 175 9.45 -6.30 -16.40
N VAL A 176 8.39 -5.75 -15.79
CA VAL A 176 7.06 -6.37 -15.71
C VAL A 176 6.23 -6.07 -16.95
N TYR A 177 6.15 -4.81 -17.35
CA TYR A 177 5.27 -4.37 -18.43
C TYR A 177 5.95 -4.30 -19.79
N LYS A 178 7.27 -4.46 -19.85
CA LYS A 178 8.07 -4.25 -21.07
C LYS A 178 7.88 -2.85 -21.65
N VAL A 179 7.67 -1.87 -20.79
CA VAL A 179 7.47 -0.45 -21.14
C VAL A 179 8.70 0.33 -20.78
N VAL A 180 9.30 0.97 -21.79
CA VAL A 180 10.45 1.84 -21.61
C VAL A 180 9.96 3.28 -21.47
N LEU A 181 10.47 3.98 -20.45
CA LEU A 181 10.10 5.36 -20.17
C LEU A 181 11.29 6.30 -20.40
N THR A 182 11.03 7.43 -21.04
CA THR A 182 11.97 8.53 -21.25
C THR A 182 11.41 9.82 -20.63
N ASP A 183 12.24 10.84 -20.53
CA ASP A 183 11.82 12.13 -19.96
C ASP A 183 10.79 12.79 -20.88
N ALA A 184 9.72 13.31 -20.27
CA ALA A 184 8.71 14.10 -20.96
C ALA A 184 9.18 15.55 -21.15
N ASP A 185 8.41 16.31 -21.93
CA ASP A 185 8.70 17.73 -22.16
C ASP A 185 8.46 18.55 -20.89
N GLU A 186 7.56 18.07 -20.02
CA GLU A 186 7.35 18.60 -18.67
C GLU A 186 8.40 18.04 -17.70
N PRO A 187 9.17 18.90 -17.01
CA PRO A 187 10.21 18.45 -16.09
C PRO A 187 9.68 17.55 -14.97
N GLY A 188 10.34 16.43 -14.75
CA GLY A 188 9.98 15.47 -13.70
C GLY A 188 8.90 14.46 -14.09
N LEU A 189 8.27 14.61 -15.26
CA LEU A 189 7.35 13.63 -15.80
C LEU A 189 8.00 12.73 -16.84
N LEU A 190 7.47 11.51 -16.94
CA LEU A 190 7.92 10.49 -17.88
C LEU A 190 6.88 10.25 -18.96
N LYS A 191 7.37 9.98 -20.17
CA LYS A 191 6.56 9.52 -21.30
C LYS A 191 7.07 8.18 -21.83
N VAL A 192 6.19 7.47 -22.53
CA VAL A 192 6.52 6.19 -23.15
C VAL A 192 7.47 6.41 -24.32
N ASP A 193 8.54 5.62 -24.38
CA ASP A 193 9.31 5.42 -25.60
C ASP A 193 8.60 4.33 -26.43
N GLU A 194 7.78 4.75 -27.40
CA GLU A 194 6.95 3.83 -28.17
C GLU A 194 7.79 2.82 -28.98
N ALA A 195 8.91 3.27 -29.55
CA ALA A 195 9.76 2.42 -30.38
C ALA A 195 10.45 1.33 -29.56
N ARG A 196 11.07 1.69 -28.42
CA ARG A 196 11.70 0.71 -27.53
C ARG A 196 10.69 -0.21 -26.87
N THR A 197 9.54 0.32 -26.46
CA THR A 197 8.45 -0.49 -25.88
C THR A 197 7.92 -1.53 -26.87
N ALA A 198 7.69 -1.13 -28.13
CA ALA A 198 7.27 -2.06 -29.17
C ALA A 198 8.32 -3.16 -29.43
N ALA A 199 9.61 -2.80 -29.45
CA ALA A 199 10.70 -3.76 -29.60
C ALA A 199 10.78 -4.75 -28.43
N LEU A 200 10.62 -4.28 -27.18
CA LEU A 200 10.65 -5.15 -25.99
C LEU A 200 9.45 -6.11 -25.92
N ARG A 201 8.28 -5.70 -26.42
CA ARG A 201 7.05 -6.52 -26.43
C ARG A 201 6.91 -7.46 -27.64
N ALA A 202 7.81 -7.39 -28.61
CA ALA A 202 7.78 -8.22 -29.82
C ALA A 202 8.45 -9.60 -29.63
N VAL A 203 9.01 -9.86 -28.45
CA VAL A 203 9.70 -11.11 -28.05
C VAL A 203 8.75 -11.99 -27.26
#